data_AF-A0A368FSP1-F1
#
_entry.id   AF-A0A368FSP1-F1
#
_cell.length_a   1.000
_cell.length_b   1.000
_cell.length_c   1.000
_cell.angle_alpha   90.00
_cell.angle_beta   90.00
_cell.angle_gamma   90.00
#
_symmetry.space_group_name_H-M   'P 1'
#
loop_
_entity.id
_entity.type
_entity.pdbx_description
1 polymer ?
#
loop_
_entity_poly.entity_id
_entity_poly.type
_entity_poly.pdbx_seq_one_letter_code
_entity_poly.pdbx_strand_id
1 'polypeptide(L)'
;MGHLTTYCSSNFSMLQAGILDSCEHRSSSMELPSLDKMLRVFNPNLVVVQSNERDDGLVDQARSIAQSIQQIEGYENSWKLIVIAATIQDGEASETRQTAVEVLGAIEELHKLLPIRTFIAVIRSSGNGIWVDASHSHKACHDMLSRWKSHSQFNSNSVWDQVEIIVQKNFRKLNFTVEVLPLLRESALTNLPEQMDLSVLGYDCSHFSERGLSILHMAVWNSLFTKSGDRVRQYRPSPPQLLCPDFRCPFFRTVSNSGYCIYNAAETKKNDIVYIAQCHNVGEIMHFEMDTESSIYPKLITVCVLLLCLMLAAIVLFFMCRKPRRTEDIKKPVKAFGASFSSIKFIDEDIV
;
A
#
# COMPACT_ATOMS: atom_id res chain seq x y z
N MET A 1 -3.45 8.82 6.42
CA MET A 1 -3.62 10.28 6.56
C MET A 1 -2.81 10.99 5.51
N GLY A 2 -3.25 12.18 5.14
CA GLY A 2 -2.67 12.99 4.07
C GLY A 2 -3.27 12.71 2.68
N HIS A 3 -3.04 13.63 1.75
CA HIS A 3 -3.66 13.62 0.42
C HIS A 3 -3.28 12.40 -0.45
N LEU A 4 -2.13 11.74 -0.23
CA LEU A 4 -1.76 10.51 -0.96
C LEU A 4 -2.47 9.25 -0.43
N THR A 5 -3.54 9.40 0.36
CA THR A 5 -4.39 8.26 0.77
C THR A 5 -5.73 8.19 0.06
N THR A 6 -6.02 9.18 -0.79
CA THR A 6 -7.20 9.27 -1.65
C THR A 6 -6.82 9.21 -3.12
N TYR A 7 -7.77 8.86 -3.98
CA TYR A 7 -7.60 8.79 -5.43
C TYR A 7 -8.70 9.55 -6.17
N CYS A 8 -8.41 9.91 -7.42
CA CYS A 8 -9.44 10.37 -8.37
C CYS A 8 -9.99 9.19 -9.16
N SER A 9 -11.32 9.13 -9.31
CA SER A 9 -11.92 8.28 -10.33
C SER A 9 -11.67 8.86 -11.72
N SER A 10 -11.53 8.01 -12.72
CA SER A 10 -11.40 8.43 -14.12
C SER A 10 -12.64 8.01 -14.89
N ASN A 11 -13.45 8.99 -15.29
CA ASN A 11 -14.60 8.77 -16.17
C ASN A 11 -14.54 9.72 -17.37
N PHE A 12 -14.25 9.15 -18.55
CA PHE A 12 -14.10 9.91 -19.79
C PHE A 12 -15.38 10.66 -20.18
N SER A 13 -16.56 10.08 -19.92
CA SER A 13 -17.84 10.73 -20.24
C SER A 13 -18.09 11.95 -19.34
N MET A 14 -17.76 11.85 -18.06
CA MET A 14 -17.84 12.99 -17.13
C MET A 14 -16.84 14.09 -17.50
N LEU A 15 -15.62 13.70 -17.85
CA LEU A 15 -14.61 14.64 -18.33
C LEU A 15 -15.05 15.39 -19.59
N GLN A 16 -15.64 14.69 -20.57
CA GLN A 16 -16.20 15.33 -21.77
C GLN A 16 -17.33 16.31 -21.45
N ALA A 17 -18.09 16.06 -20.39
CA ALA A 17 -19.10 16.98 -19.88
C ALA A 17 -18.52 18.14 -19.04
N GLY A 18 -17.19 18.21 -18.88
CA GLY A 18 -16.49 19.22 -18.07
C GLY A 18 -16.60 19.00 -16.57
N ILE A 19 -16.98 17.79 -16.14
CA ILE A 19 -17.15 17.44 -14.72
C ILE A 19 -15.90 16.68 -14.27
N LEU A 20 -15.17 17.27 -13.31
CA LEU A 20 -14.04 16.62 -12.64
C LEU A 20 -14.50 15.89 -11.40
N ASP A 21 -13.83 14.78 -11.11
CA ASP A 21 -14.01 14.02 -9.88
C ASP A 21 -13.54 14.84 -8.66
N SER A 22 -14.14 14.64 -7.48
CA SER A 22 -13.72 15.33 -6.26
C SER A 22 -12.36 14.85 -5.75
N CYS A 23 -11.92 13.66 -6.17
CA CYS A 23 -10.66 13.05 -5.75
C CYS A 23 -10.55 12.78 -4.25
N GLU A 24 -11.71 12.55 -3.61
CA GLU A 24 -11.85 12.25 -2.18
C GLU A 24 -12.11 10.77 -1.92
N HIS A 25 -12.04 9.93 -2.96
CA HIS A 25 -12.27 8.50 -2.84
C HIS A 25 -11.17 7.86 -2.01
N ARG A 26 -11.54 7.02 -1.05
CA ARG A 26 -10.60 6.46 -0.08
C ARG A 26 -9.94 5.23 -0.65
N SER A 27 -8.65 5.02 -0.37
CA SER A 27 -7.95 3.81 -0.83
C SER A 27 -8.62 2.48 -0.44
N SER A 28 -9.34 2.41 0.67
CA SER A 28 -10.08 1.20 1.07
C SER A 28 -11.34 0.92 0.24
N SER A 29 -11.84 1.89 -0.53
CA SER A 29 -12.97 1.70 -1.44
C SER A 29 -12.56 1.38 -2.88
N MET A 30 -11.26 1.39 -3.19
CA MET A 30 -10.76 0.94 -4.49
C MET A 30 -11.15 -0.52 -4.72
N GLU A 31 -11.32 -0.94 -5.96
CA GLU A 31 -11.40 -2.36 -6.37
C GLU A 31 -10.00 -2.97 -6.47
N LEU A 32 -9.02 -2.16 -6.87
CA LEU A 32 -7.61 -2.56 -7.00
C LEU A 32 -6.96 -2.88 -5.64
N PRO A 33 -5.79 -3.57 -5.64
CA PRO A 33 -5.04 -3.85 -4.41
C PRO A 33 -4.73 -2.59 -3.60
N SER A 34 -4.97 -2.65 -2.31
CA SER A 34 -4.70 -1.58 -1.35
C SER A 34 -4.00 -2.17 -0.12
N LEU A 35 -3.32 -1.31 0.66
CA LEU A 35 -2.56 -1.76 1.82
C LEU A 35 -3.42 -2.50 2.85
N ASP A 36 -4.64 -2.03 3.09
CA ASP A 36 -5.57 -2.69 4.01
C ASP A 36 -6.04 -4.06 3.48
N LYS A 37 -6.29 -4.20 2.17
CA LYS A 37 -6.63 -5.50 1.56
C LYS A 37 -5.47 -6.50 1.67
N MET A 38 -4.24 -6.05 1.40
CA MET A 38 -3.04 -6.90 1.54
C MET A 38 -2.84 -7.32 3.01
N LEU A 39 -3.03 -6.41 3.96
CA LEU A 39 -2.95 -6.73 5.39
C LEU A 39 -4.05 -7.68 5.86
N ARG A 40 -5.28 -7.58 5.30
CA ARG A 40 -6.40 -8.47 5.64
C ARG A 40 -6.14 -9.94 5.30
N VAL A 41 -5.24 -10.23 4.35
CA VAL A 41 -4.81 -11.60 4.06
C VAL A 41 -4.17 -12.26 5.29
N PHE A 42 -3.40 -11.48 6.05
CA PHE A 42 -2.70 -11.95 7.25
C PHE A 42 -3.50 -11.73 8.53
N ASN A 43 -4.37 -10.70 8.55
CA ASN A 43 -5.26 -10.40 9.65
C ASN A 43 -6.70 -10.14 9.16
N PRO A 44 -7.54 -11.18 9.05
CA PRO A 44 -8.93 -11.02 8.61
C PRO A 44 -9.79 -10.10 9.48
N ASN A 45 -9.39 -9.90 10.75
CA ASN A 45 -10.09 -9.05 11.70
C ASN A 45 -9.52 -7.62 11.75
N LEU A 46 -8.72 -7.22 10.74
CA LEU A 46 -8.14 -5.88 10.66
C LEU A 46 -9.24 -4.81 10.72
N VAL A 47 -9.13 -3.93 11.72
CA VAL A 47 -9.95 -2.72 11.82
C VAL A 47 -9.24 -1.60 11.06
N VAL A 48 -9.93 -1.02 10.08
CA VAL A 48 -9.42 0.12 9.32
C VAL A 48 -10.06 1.38 9.89
N VAL A 49 -9.24 2.26 10.48
CA VAL A 49 -9.66 3.58 10.93
C VAL A 49 -9.40 4.58 9.82
N GLN A 50 -10.44 5.32 9.46
CA GLN A 50 -10.39 6.32 8.41
C GLN A 50 -10.15 7.71 9.02
N SER A 51 -9.39 8.56 8.32
CA SER A 51 -9.27 9.97 8.69
C SER A 51 -10.58 10.73 8.45
N ASN A 52 -10.71 11.89 9.10
CA ASN A 52 -11.74 12.90 8.80
C ASN A 52 -11.61 13.43 7.37
N GLU A 53 -12.37 14.49 7.08
CA GLU A 53 -12.29 15.26 5.84
C GLU A 53 -10.84 15.60 5.47
N ARG A 54 -10.59 15.59 4.16
CA ARG A 54 -9.26 15.65 3.58
C ARG A 54 -8.57 17.00 3.81
N ASP A 55 -9.35 18.07 3.88
CA ASP A 55 -8.86 19.46 3.98
C ASP A 55 -8.39 19.85 5.39
N ASP A 56 -8.56 18.98 6.39
CA ASP A 56 -7.99 19.18 7.72
C ASP A 56 -6.45 19.08 7.69
N GLY A 57 -5.78 19.93 8.46
CA GLY A 57 -4.32 19.84 8.64
C GLY A 57 -3.89 18.48 9.21
N LEU A 58 -2.67 18.03 8.90
CA LEU A 58 -2.20 16.70 9.32
C LEU A 58 -2.25 16.46 10.85
N VAL A 59 -2.05 17.51 11.64
CA VAL A 59 -2.17 17.46 13.12
C VAL A 59 -3.62 17.20 13.55
N ASP A 60 -4.60 17.79 12.87
CA ASP A 60 -6.01 17.59 13.18
C ASP A 60 -6.48 16.21 12.72
N GLN A 61 -6.01 15.75 11.55
CA GLN A 61 -6.19 14.37 11.11
C GLN A 61 -5.59 13.37 12.13
N ALA A 62 -4.39 13.65 12.67
CA ALA A 62 -3.76 12.84 13.72
C ALA A 62 -4.64 12.75 14.96
N ARG A 63 -5.16 13.88 15.42
CA ARG A 63 -6.03 13.94 16.61
C ARG A 63 -7.31 13.15 16.40
N SER A 64 -7.99 13.31 15.27
CA SER A 64 -9.22 12.57 14.98
C SER A 64 -8.99 11.06 14.88
N ILE A 65 -7.93 10.64 14.17
CA ILE A 65 -7.57 9.22 14.06
C ILE A 65 -7.28 8.65 15.45
N ALA A 66 -6.51 9.36 16.27
CA ALA A 66 -6.18 8.90 17.60
C ALA A 66 -7.43 8.76 18.49
N GLN A 67 -8.34 9.74 18.45
CA GLN A 67 -9.61 9.68 19.17
C GLN A 67 -10.47 8.49 18.70
N SER A 68 -10.54 8.26 17.39
CA SER A 68 -11.26 7.12 16.80
C SER A 68 -10.67 5.78 17.24
N ILE A 69 -9.34 5.67 17.30
CA ILE A 69 -8.65 4.47 17.79
C ILE A 69 -8.92 4.25 19.29
N GLN A 70 -8.91 5.32 20.09
CA GLN A 70 -9.16 5.25 21.53
C GLN A 70 -10.58 4.77 21.88
N GLN A 71 -11.54 4.91 20.95
CA GLN A 71 -12.90 4.38 21.10
C GLN A 71 -13.00 2.86 20.88
N ILE A 72 -11.96 2.23 20.32
CA ILE A 72 -11.93 0.79 20.09
C ILE A 72 -11.59 0.08 21.40
N GLU A 73 -12.45 -0.86 21.83
CA GLU A 73 -12.22 -1.63 23.06
C GLU A 73 -10.88 -2.37 23.01
N GLY A 74 -10.10 -2.25 24.08
CA GLY A 74 -8.79 -2.90 24.18
C GLY A 74 -7.73 -2.36 23.20
N TYR A 75 -7.91 -1.14 22.67
CA TYR A 75 -6.93 -0.56 21.74
C TYR A 75 -5.51 -0.61 22.31
N GLU A 76 -5.30 -0.35 23.60
CA GLU A 76 -3.98 -0.35 24.23
C GLU A 76 -3.18 -1.66 24.04
N ASN A 77 -3.87 -2.79 23.85
CA ASN A 77 -3.25 -4.10 23.67
C ASN A 77 -3.01 -4.45 22.19
N SER A 78 -3.56 -3.68 21.26
CA SER A 78 -3.48 -3.95 19.83
C SER A 78 -2.44 -3.06 19.15
N TRP A 79 -1.66 -3.60 18.23
CA TRP A 79 -0.76 -2.79 17.41
C TRP A 79 -1.53 -1.90 16.42
N LYS A 80 -1.10 -0.64 16.29
CA LYS A 80 -1.58 0.31 15.28
C LYS A 80 -0.53 0.51 14.21
N LEU A 81 -0.92 0.36 12.96
CA LEU A 81 -0.16 0.85 11.81
C LEU A 81 -0.82 2.15 11.34
N ILE A 82 -0.10 3.26 11.42
CA ILE A 82 -0.54 4.56 10.89
C ILE A 82 0.35 4.92 9.71
N VAL A 83 -0.24 5.08 8.53
CA VAL A 83 0.48 5.50 7.33
C VAL A 83 0.24 6.98 7.07
N ILE A 84 1.32 7.77 7.07
CA ILE A 84 1.34 9.18 6.71
C ILE A 84 1.82 9.30 5.28
N ALA A 85 0.89 9.57 4.38
CA ALA A 85 1.13 9.73 2.95
C ALA A 85 0.74 11.16 2.57
N ALA A 86 1.60 12.12 2.95
CA ALA A 86 1.37 13.53 2.70
C ALA A 86 1.93 13.96 1.33
N THR A 87 1.34 14.98 0.74
CA THR A 87 1.78 15.71 -0.45
C THR A 87 2.24 17.12 -0.08
N ILE A 88 2.75 17.86 -1.06
CA ILE A 88 3.04 19.29 -0.90
C ILE A 88 1.82 20.15 -0.57
N GLN A 89 0.60 19.65 -0.79
CA GLN A 89 -0.65 20.34 -0.47
C GLN A 89 -1.07 20.17 0.99
N ASP A 90 -0.54 19.16 1.69
CA ASP A 90 -0.77 18.98 3.13
C ASP A 90 0.04 19.97 3.97
N GLY A 91 0.89 20.79 3.33
CA GLY A 91 1.52 21.96 3.91
C GLY A 91 1.14 23.23 3.16
N GLU A 92 1.60 24.37 3.65
CA GLU A 92 1.41 25.67 3.04
C GLU A 92 2.66 26.08 2.24
N ALA A 93 2.50 26.99 1.28
CA ALA A 93 3.61 27.60 0.56
C ALA A 93 4.34 28.63 1.45
N SER A 94 4.89 28.18 2.58
CA SER A 94 5.63 28.99 3.55
C SER A 94 6.77 28.21 4.21
N GLU A 95 7.77 28.91 4.74
CA GLU A 95 8.93 28.27 5.38
C GLU A 95 8.57 27.49 6.66
N THR A 96 7.54 27.92 7.38
CA THR A 96 7.17 27.39 8.69
C THR A 96 6.12 26.28 8.64
N ARG A 97 5.44 26.11 7.52
CA ARG A 97 4.31 25.17 7.36
C ARG A 97 4.53 24.21 6.18
N GLN A 98 5.79 23.88 5.90
CA GLN A 98 6.15 22.91 4.87
C GLN A 98 5.59 21.53 5.22
N THR A 99 5.31 20.69 4.23
CA THR A 99 4.78 19.32 4.45
C THR A 99 5.59 18.52 5.46
N ALA A 100 6.92 18.58 5.41
CA ALA A 100 7.77 17.87 6.36
C ALA A 100 7.54 18.32 7.81
N VAL A 101 7.27 19.61 8.03
CA VAL A 101 6.97 20.19 9.35
C VAL A 101 5.59 19.74 9.83
N GLU A 102 4.58 19.75 8.95
CA GLU A 102 3.23 19.26 9.28
C GLU A 102 3.24 17.76 9.62
N VAL A 103 4.05 16.97 8.90
CA VAL A 103 4.26 15.55 9.20
C VAL A 103 4.90 15.37 10.57
N LEU A 104 5.90 16.17 10.93
CA LEU A 104 6.52 16.12 12.27
C LEU A 104 5.49 16.45 13.36
N GLY A 105 4.69 17.49 13.18
CA GLY A 105 3.62 17.84 14.12
C GLY A 105 2.59 16.73 14.28
N ALA A 106 2.22 16.05 13.20
CA ALA A 106 1.31 14.90 13.25
C ALA A 106 1.92 13.71 14.02
N ILE A 107 3.22 13.44 13.84
CA ILE A 107 3.95 12.41 14.58
C ILE A 107 3.96 12.74 16.08
N GLU A 108 4.24 13.99 16.45
CA GLU A 108 4.26 14.45 17.84
C GLU A 108 2.88 14.30 18.51
N GLU A 109 1.82 14.70 17.81
CA GLU A 109 0.44 14.56 18.32
C GLU A 109 0.05 13.07 18.45
N LEU A 110 0.39 12.22 17.48
CA LEU A 110 0.17 10.77 17.58
C LEU A 110 0.98 10.14 18.71
N HIS A 111 2.21 10.57 18.94
CA HIS A 111 3.02 10.10 20.07
C HIS A 111 2.41 10.48 21.41
N LYS A 112 1.82 11.68 21.52
CA LYS A 112 1.12 12.12 22.72
C LYS A 112 -0.15 11.32 22.98
N LEU A 113 -0.92 11.00 21.94
CA LEU A 113 -2.25 10.38 22.08
C LEU A 113 -2.24 8.84 22.02
N LEU A 114 -1.27 8.25 21.32
CA LEU A 114 -1.11 6.80 21.11
C LEU A 114 0.34 6.34 21.41
N PRO A 115 0.84 6.49 22.65
CA PRO A 115 2.25 6.27 22.98
C PRO A 115 2.69 4.79 23.00
N ILE A 116 1.75 3.85 22.89
CA ILE A 116 2.01 2.41 23.03
C ILE A 116 1.47 1.61 21.86
N ARG A 117 2.22 0.56 21.49
CA ARG A 117 1.95 -0.34 20.37
C ARG A 117 1.62 0.40 19.07
N THR A 118 2.35 1.48 18.78
CA THR A 118 2.13 2.31 17.60
C THR A 118 3.32 2.25 16.65
N PHE A 119 3.05 1.91 15.41
CA PHE A 119 3.99 1.98 14.30
C PHE A 119 3.51 3.02 13.29
N ILE A 120 4.34 4.01 13.01
CA ILE A 120 4.03 5.03 12.00
C ILE A 120 4.96 4.82 10.80
N ALA A 121 4.36 4.63 9.62
CA ALA A 121 5.08 4.64 8.35
C ALA A 121 4.86 5.99 7.66
N VAL A 122 5.92 6.76 7.46
CA VAL A 122 5.87 8.05 6.76
C VAL A 122 6.39 7.85 5.34
N ILE A 123 5.60 8.18 4.33
CA ILE A 123 6.07 8.21 2.95
C ILE A 123 6.75 9.57 2.71
N ARG A 124 8.06 9.58 2.50
CA ARG A 124 8.79 10.81 2.15
C ARG A 124 8.39 11.28 0.77
N SER A 125 7.72 12.42 0.68
CA SER A 125 7.23 13.08 -0.54
C SER A 125 8.01 14.36 -0.88
N SER A 126 9.33 14.31 -0.71
CA SER A 126 10.21 15.44 -1.02
C SER A 126 10.52 15.60 -2.51
N GLY A 127 10.31 14.55 -3.31
CA GLY A 127 10.50 14.59 -4.76
C GLY A 127 9.23 14.99 -5.48
N ASN A 128 9.37 15.83 -6.52
CA ASN A 128 8.26 16.32 -7.34
C ASN A 128 8.29 15.80 -8.79
N GLY A 129 9.16 14.84 -9.12
CA GLY A 129 9.42 14.46 -10.51
C GLY A 129 8.19 13.90 -11.23
N ILE A 130 7.29 13.18 -10.55
CA ILE A 130 6.01 12.75 -11.15
C ILE A 130 5.22 13.93 -11.73
N TRP A 131 5.07 15.00 -10.96
CA TRP A 131 4.28 16.17 -11.36
C TRP A 131 5.05 17.07 -12.35
N VAL A 132 6.38 17.11 -12.25
CA VAL A 132 7.24 17.79 -13.23
C VAL A 132 7.13 17.11 -14.59
N ASP A 133 7.24 15.78 -14.64
CA ASP A 133 7.09 14.99 -15.86
C ASP A 133 5.69 15.17 -16.45
N ALA A 134 4.64 15.12 -15.62
CA ALA A 134 3.27 15.35 -16.06
C ALA A 134 3.09 16.73 -16.70
N SER A 135 3.58 17.78 -16.01
CA SER A 135 3.53 19.17 -16.48
C SER A 135 4.26 19.38 -17.80
N HIS A 136 5.40 18.72 -18.01
CA HIS A 136 6.15 18.80 -19.26
C HIS A 136 5.53 17.96 -20.39
N SER A 137 4.89 16.84 -20.06
CA SER A 137 4.32 15.93 -21.05
C SER A 137 3.01 16.44 -21.68
N HIS A 138 2.21 17.21 -20.94
CA HIS A 138 0.90 17.66 -21.43
C HIS A 138 0.49 19.05 -20.91
N LYS A 139 0.02 19.91 -21.83
CA LYS A 139 -0.47 21.27 -21.52
C LYS A 139 -1.56 21.34 -20.44
N ALA A 140 -2.54 20.43 -20.45
CA ALA A 140 -3.58 20.39 -19.41
C ALA A 140 -2.96 20.22 -18.01
N CYS A 141 -2.02 19.30 -17.86
CA CYS A 141 -1.29 19.12 -16.60
C CYS A 141 -0.42 20.34 -16.26
N HIS A 142 0.19 21.00 -17.26
CA HIS A 142 0.91 22.25 -17.03
C HIS A 142 0.02 23.33 -16.39
N ASP A 143 -1.18 23.50 -16.93
CA ASP A 143 -2.13 24.51 -16.48
C ASP A 143 -2.69 24.16 -15.09
N MET A 144 -3.08 22.89 -14.86
CA MET A 144 -3.59 22.42 -13.57
C MET A 144 -2.55 22.51 -12.45
N LEU A 145 -1.30 22.13 -12.73
CA LEU A 145 -0.21 22.12 -11.75
C LEU A 145 0.48 23.50 -11.58
N SER A 146 0.03 24.53 -12.29
CA SER A 146 0.60 25.88 -12.19
C SER A 146 0.62 26.42 -10.75
N ARG A 147 -0.43 26.13 -9.96
CA ARG A 147 -0.55 26.52 -8.55
C ARG A 147 0.41 25.76 -7.62
N TRP A 148 0.84 24.56 -8.01
CA TRP A 148 1.77 23.74 -7.22
C TRP A 148 3.21 24.27 -7.25
N LYS A 149 3.51 25.20 -8.16
CA LYS A 149 4.85 25.82 -8.27
C LYS A 149 5.24 26.55 -6.98
N SER A 150 4.31 27.23 -6.31
CA SER A 150 4.59 27.92 -5.04
C SER A 150 4.92 26.92 -3.94
N HIS A 151 4.09 25.89 -3.74
CA HIS A 151 4.33 24.82 -2.77
C HIS A 151 5.68 24.10 -3.03
N SER A 152 6.05 23.90 -4.29
CA SER A 152 7.32 23.28 -4.66
C SER A 152 8.55 24.09 -4.22
N GLN A 153 8.45 25.43 -4.15
CA GLN A 153 9.53 26.28 -3.64
C GLN A 153 9.78 26.06 -2.14
N PHE A 154 8.75 25.66 -1.40
CA PHE A 154 8.79 25.44 0.05
C PHE A 154 8.77 23.95 0.43
N ASN A 155 9.10 23.02 -0.48
CA ASN A 155 9.25 21.59 -0.17
C ASN A 155 10.70 21.14 -0.31
N SER A 156 11.59 21.70 0.51
CA SER A 156 13.03 21.42 0.40
C SER A 156 13.38 20.02 0.91
N ASN A 157 14.26 19.33 0.17
CA ASN A 157 14.88 18.08 0.63
C ASN A 157 15.63 18.27 1.96
N SER A 158 16.23 19.44 2.21
CA SER A 158 16.99 19.69 3.43
C SER A 158 16.12 19.70 4.69
N VAL A 159 14.85 20.13 4.59
CA VAL A 159 13.91 20.13 5.72
C VAL A 159 13.46 18.71 6.01
N TRP A 160 13.17 17.91 4.97
CA TRP A 160 12.92 16.49 5.13
C TRP A 160 14.11 15.74 5.77
N ASP A 161 15.34 16.06 5.39
CA ASP A 161 16.54 15.46 6.00
C ASP A 161 16.64 15.79 7.50
N GLN A 162 16.31 17.02 7.90
CA GLN A 162 16.26 17.41 9.32
C GLN A 162 15.15 16.68 10.08
N VAL A 163 13.94 16.62 9.52
CA VAL A 163 12.81 15.90 10.12
C VAL A 163 13.14 14.42 10.28
N GLU A 164 13.77 13.79 9.29
CA GLU A 164 14.25 12.42 9.43
C GLU A 164 15.21 12.28 10.61
N ILE A 165 16.22 13.15 10.75
CA ILE A 165 17.15 13.08 11.88
C ILE A 165 16.41 13.22 13.22
N ILE A 166 15.44 14.12 13.33
CA ILE A 166 14.60 14.29 14.53
C ILE A 166 13.81 13.01 14.80
N VAL A 167 13.18 12.44 13.78
CA VAL A 167 12.39 11.21 13.87
C VAL A 167 13.24 10.04 14.35
N GLN A 168 14.41 9.88 13.75
CA GLN A 168 15.33 8.80 14.08
C GLN A 168 15.82 8.87 15.53
N LYS A 169 16.05 10.08 16.06
CA LYS A 169 16.55 10.29 17.42
C LYS A 169 15.47 10.17 18.50
N ASN A 170 14.24 10.59 18.20
CA ASN A 170 13.21 10.78 19.24
C ASN A 170 12.09 9.74 19.20
N PHE A 171 11.78 9.16 18.03
CA PHE A 171 10.56 8.35 17.82
C PHE A 171 10.87 6.93 17.34
N ARG A 172 11.98 6.34 17.80
CA ARG A 172 12.34 4.93 17.54
C ARG A 172 12.51 4.15 18.84
N LYS A 173 11.39 3.80 19.46
CA LYS A 173 11.33 3.04 20.71
C LYS A 173 10.59 1.71 20.48
N LEU A 174 10.73 0.79 21.43
CA LEU A 174 10.15 -0.56 21.35
C LEU A 174 8.63 -0.53 21.14
N ASN A 175 7.91 0.26 21.94
CA ASN A 175 6.45 0.35 21.91
C ASN A 175 5.91 1.53 21.08
N PHE A 176 6.78 2.35 20.50
CA PHE A 176 6.40 3.44 19.60
C PHE A 176 7.53 3.69 18.63
N THR A 177 7.30 3.41 17.35
CA THR A 177 8.34 3.57 16.34
C THR A 177 7.82 4.23 15.09
N VAL A 178 8.65 5.08 14.50
CA VAL A 178 8.37 5.81 13.27
C VAL A 178 9.46 5.45 12.25
N GLU A 179 9.02 5.04 11.06
CA GLU A 179 9.87 4.69 9.93
C GLU A 179 9.53 5.60 8.75
N VAL A 180 10.54 6.33 8.26
CA VAL A 180 10.41 7.15 7.05
C VAL A 180 10.84 6.31 5.85
N LEU A 181 9.89 6.07 4.95
CA LEU A 181 10.05 5.31 3.71
C LEU A 181 10.46 6.30 2.60
N PRO A 182 11.64 6.14 1.98
CA PRO A 182 12.19 7.14 1.05
C PRO A 182 11.58 7.07 -0.36
N LEU A 183 10.42 6.41 -0.53
CA LEU A 183 9.86 6.00 -1.82
C LEU A 183 9.74 7.14 -2.83
N LEU A 184 9.18 8.29 -2.44
CA LEU A 184 8.93 9.40 -3.35
C LEU A 184 10.04 10.46 -3.31
N ARG A 185 11.23 10.13 -2.80
CA ARG A 185 12.39 11.04 -2.79
C ARG A 185 12.88 11.34 -4.22
N GLU A 186 13.01 10.29 -5.04
CA GLU A 186 13.43 10.37 -6.43
C GLU A 186 12.32 9.79 -7.33
N SER A 187 11.11 10.34 -7.22
CA SER A 187 9.96 9.92 -8.02
C SER A 187 10.00 10.49 -9.44
N ALA A 188 9.54 9.72 -10.42
CA ALA A 188 9.33 10.17 -11.80
C ALA A 188 8.26 9.28 -12.45
N LEU A 189 7.60 9.76 -13.49
CA LEU A 189 6.68 8.93 -14.25
C LEU A 189 7.45 7.87 -15.07
N THR A 190 6.73 6.87 -15.59
CA THR A 190 7.31 5.84 -16.48
C THR A 190 7.05 6.22 -17.95
N ASN A 191 8.06 6.11 -18.81
CA ASN A 191 7.88 6.29 -20.26
C ASN A 191 7.22 5.03 -20.86
N LEU A 192 6.15 5.22 -21.63
CA LEU A 192 5.66 4.24 -22.60
C LEU A 192 6.44 4.43 -23.92
N PRO A 193 6.37 3.47 -24.87
CA PRO A 193 7.12 3.56 -26.13
C PRO A 193 6.93 4.87 -26.90
N GLU A 194 5.77 5.51 -26.80
CA GLU A 194 5.43 6.71 -27.56
C GLU A 194 5.18 7.97 -26.70
N GLN A 195 4.89 7.81 -25.41
CA GLN A 195 4.51 8.93 -24.53
C GLN A 195 4.71 8.62 -23.04
N MET A 196 4.67 9.65 -22.20
CA MET A 196 4.65 9.49 -20.74
C MET A 196 3.38 8.74 -20.29
N ASP A 197 3.50 7.80 -19.34
CA ASP A 197 2.32 7.18 -18.73
C ASP A 197 1.64 8.12 -17.73
N LEU A 198 0.62 8.86 -18.18
CA LEU A 198 -0.22 9.70 -17.32
C LEU A 198 -1.37 8.94 -16.65
N SER A 199 -1.59 7.67 -16.99
CA SER A 199 -2.75 6.91 -16.48
C SER A 199 -2.71 6.65 -14.97
N VAL A 200 -1.55 6.86 -14.35
CA VAL A 200 -1.36 6.78 -12.91
C VAL A 200 -1.84 8.03 -12.17
N LEU A 201 -2.15 9.12 -12.88
CA LEU A 201 -2.71 10.35 -12.31
C LEU A 201 -4.19 10.50 -12.65
N GLY A 202 -4.93 11.21 -11.79
CA GLY A 202 -6.27 11.67 -12.11
C GLY A 202 -6.25 12.74 -13.21
N TYR A 203 -7.43 13.11 -13.71
CA TYR A 203 -7.55 14.16 -14.74
C TYR A 203 -7.15 15.56 -14.27
N ASP A 204 -7.02 15.77 -12.95
CA ASP A 204 -6.47 16.99 -12.37
C ASP A 204 -4.92 17.01 -12.33
N CYS A 205 -4.28 15.93 -12.80
CA CYS A 205 -2.84 15.69 -12.81
C CYS A 205 -2.14 15.82 -11.45
N SER A 206 -2.91 15.92 -10.37
CA SER A 206 -2.46 16.29 -9.02
C SER A 206 -2.52 15.09 -8.10
N HIS A 207 -3.65 14.37 -8.10
CA HIS A 207 -3.80 13.15 -7.31
C HIS A 207 -3.53 11.92 -8.17
N PHE A 208 -3.26 10.80 -7.48
CA PHE A 208 -3.19 9.53 -8.15
C PHE A 208 -4.58 9.10 -8.65
N SER A 209 -4.62 8.43 -9.79
CA SER A 209 -5.76 7.61 -10.17
C SER A 209 -5.86 6.40 -9.24
N GLU A 210 -6.97 5.67 -9.31
CA GLU A 210 -7.12 4.39 -8.60
C GLU A 210 -5.93 3.44 -8.87
N ARG A 211 -5.52 3.35 -10.14
CA ARG A 211 -4.35 2.57 -10.57
C ARG A 211 -3.06 3.09 -9.95
N GLY A 212 -2.81 4.40 -10.01
CA GLY A 212 -1.60 4.99 -9.46
C GLY A 212 -1.47 4.78 -7.95
N LEU A 213 -2.58 4.92 -7.21
CA LEU A 213 -2.60 4.74 -5.76
C LEU A 213 -2.42 3.27 -5.37
N SER A 214 -3.02 2.35 -6.12
CA SER A 214 -2.78 0.92 -5.94
C SER A 214 -1.31 0.55 -6.12
N ILE A 215 -0.65 1.05 -7.17
CA ILE A 215 0.78 0.83 -7.41
C ILE A 215 1.62 1.40 -6.27
N LEU A 216 1.28 2.60 -5.77
CA LEU A 216 1.96 3.19 -4.62
C LEU A 216 1.80 2.30 -3.37
N HIS A 217 0.61 1.79 -3.12
CA HIS A 217 0.33 0.89 -1.99
C HIS A 217 1.15 -0.41 -2.08
N MET A 218 1.30 -0.98 -3.27
CA MET A 218 2.16 -2.14 -3.50
C MET A 218 3.65 -1.82 -3.25
N ALA A 219 4.12 -0.63 -3.63
CA ALA A 219 5.48 -0.19 -3.34
C ALA A 219 5.70 0.08 -1.83
N VAL A 220 4.71 0.65 -1.14
CA VAL A 220 4.72 0.84 0.32
C VAL A 220 4.79 -0.50 1.03
N TRP A 221 3.97 -1.47 0.62
CA TRP A 221 4.03 -2.84 1.12
C TRP A 221 5.45 -3.39 1.04
N ASN A 222 6.06 -3.40 -0.15
CA ASN A 222 7.43 -3.88 -0.32
C ASN A 222 8.45 -3.12 0.54
N SER A 223 8.28 -1.81 0.72
CA SER A 223 9.17 -0.98 1.53
C SER A 223 9.09 -1.32 3.02
N LEU A 224 7.91 -1.72 3.52
CA LEU A 224 7.71 -2.16 4.90
C LEU A 224 8.43 -3.49 5.20
N PHE A 225 8.60 -4.36 4.20
CA PHE A 225 9.30 -5.65 4.35
C PHE A 225 10.77 -5.60 3.93
N THR A 226 11.20 -4.53 3.26
CA THR A 226 12.59 -4.30 2.89
C THR A 226 13.40 -3.74 4.07
N LYS A 227 14.61 -4.26 4.28
CA LYS A 227 15.57 -3.76 5.28
C LYS A 227 15.83 -2.27 5.07
N SER A 228 15.93 -1.51 6.17
CA SER A 228 15.98 -0.04 6.09
C SER A 228 17.08 0.52 5.17
N GLY A 229 18.27 -0.11 5.12
CA GLY A 229 19.37 0.33 4.25
C GLY A 229 19.17 0.02 2.77
N ASP A 230 18.29 -0.93 2.46
CA ASP A 230 18.06 -1.46 1.11
C ASP A 230 16.77 -0.90 0.49
N ARG A 231 16.05 -0.03 1.23
CA ARG A 231 14.81 0.60 0.74
C ARG A 231 15.11 1.50 -0.46
N VAL A 232 14.40 1.24 -1.54
CA VAL A 232 14.52 2.00 -2.80
C VAL A 232 14.03 3.44 -2.60
N ARG A 233 14.81 4.40 -3.13
CA ARG A 233 14.51 5.84 -3.09
C ARG A 233 13.87 6.35 -4.40
N GLN A 234 14.03 5.56 -5.45
CA GLN A 234 13.52 5.83 -6.80
C GLN A 234 12.17 5.17 -6.98
N TYR A 235 11.14 5.96 -7.21
CA TYR A 235 9.82 5.45 -7.51
C TYR A 235 9.47 5.74 -8.96
N ARG A 236 9.20 4.67 -9.70
CA ARG A 236 8.66 4.69 -11.05
C ARG A 236 7.35 3.92 -10.99
N PRO A 237 6.18 4.55 -11.19
CA PRO A 237 4.90 3.87 -11.16
C PRO A 237 4.89 2.71 -12.17
N SER A 238 5.02 1.50 -11.63
CA SER A 238 4.91 0.24 -12.34
C SER A 238 4.53 -0.82 -11.30
N PRO A 239 3.59 -1.73 -11.58
CA PRO A 239 3.21 -2.77 -10.63
C PRO A 239 4.43 -3.60 -10.20
N PRO A 240 4.86 -3.54 -8.92
CA PRO A 240 5.97 -4.35 -8.47
C PRO A 240 5.49 -5.77 -8.14
N GLN A 241 6.39 -6.75 -8.20
CA GLN A 241 6.13 -8.04 -7.56
C GLN A 241 6.08 -7.83 -6.04
N LEU A 242 4.99 -8.24 -5.40
CA LEU A 242 4.84 -8.10 -3.95
C LEU A 242 5.75 -9.07 -3.21
N LEU A 243 6.42 -8.54 -2.18
CA LEU A 243 7.17 -9.36 -1.24
C LEU A 243 6.19 -10.11 -0.35
N CYS A 244 6.36 -11.44 -0.30
CA CYS A 244 5.86 -12.21 0.82
C CYS A 244 6.70 -11.82 2.05
N PRO A 245 6.10 -11.47 3.19
CA PRO A 245 6.85 -11.31 4.43
C PRO A 245 7.61 -12.62 4.71
N ASP A 246 8.64 -12.64 5.54
CA ASP A 246 9.28 -13.91 5.94
C ASP A 246 8.83 -14.24 7.36
N PHE A 247 8.30 -15.45 7.61
CA PHE A 247 7.80 -15.85 8.93
C PHE A 247 8.92 -15.89 10.00
N ARG A 248 10.18 -15.93 9.56
CA ARG A 248 11.37 -15.88 10.43
C ARG A 248 11.79 -14.44 10.73
N CYS A 249 11.24 -13.48 10.02
CA CYS A 249 11.50 -12.07 10.21
C CYS A 249 10.44 -11.40 11.09
N PRO A 250 10.79 -10.31 11.79
CA PRO A 250 9.80 -9.34 12.23
C PRO A 250 8.94 -8.91 11.04
N PHE A 251 7.62 -8.79 11.25
CA PHE A 251 6.68 -8.52 10.15
C PHE A 251 7.05 -7.23 9.42
N PHE A 252 6.97 -6.07 10.07
CA PHE A 252 7.52 -4.83 9.50
C PHE A 252 8.97 -4.63 9.91
N ARG A 253 9.79 -4.26 8.93
CA ARG A 253 11.20 -3.94 9.14
C ARG A 253 11.35 -2.54 9.71
N THR A 254 12.18 -2.42 10.74
CA THR A 254 12.68 -1.16 11.29
C THR A 254 14.20 -1.13 11.19
N VAL A 255 14.80 0.01 11.47
CA VAL A 255 16.27 0.08 11.64
C VAL A 255 16.75 -0.86 12.75
N SER A 256 16.01 -0.95 13.85
CA SER A 256 16.37 -1.77 15.01
C SER A 256 16.20 -3.28 14.77
N ASN A 257 15.24 -3.68 13.93
CA ASN A 257 14.90 -5.10 13.78
C ASN A 257 15.36 -5.74 12.46
N SER A 258 15.95 -4.96 11.55
CA SER A 258 16.32 -5.47 10.22
C SER A 258 17.40 -6.56 10.25
N GLY A 259 18.15 -6.70 11.35
CA GLY A 259 19.20 -7.71 11.52
C GLY A 259 18.71 -9.10 11.94
N TYR A 260 17.52 -9.22 12.55
CA TYR A 260 17.08 -10.48 13.18
C TYR A 260 16.81 -11.62 12.18
N CYS A 261 16.51 -11.30 10.93
CA CYS A 261 16.21 -12.28 9.88
C CYS A 261 17.37 -13.22 9.53
N ILE A 262 18.61 -12.78 9.78
CA ILE A 262 19.80 -13.59 9.51
C ILE A 262 19.96 -14.66 10.61
N TYR A 263 19.54 -14.36 11.84
CA TYR A 263 19.68 -15.24 13.00
C TYR A 263 18.65 -16.40 13.01
N ASN A 264 17.42 -16.15 12.56
CA ASN A 264 16.34 -17.15 12.57
C ASN A 264 16.38 -18.14 11.38
N ALA A 265 17.34 -18.01 10.45
CA ALA A 265 17.50 -18.94 9.33
C ALA A 265 18.02 -20.33 9.76
N ALA A 266 18.55 -20.45 10.99
CA ALA A 266 19.11 -21.69 11.53
C ALA A 266 18.07 -22.62 12.17
N GLU A 267 16.83 -22.15 12.42
CA GLU A 267 15.81 -22.96 13.10
C GLU A 267 14.51 -23.07 12.27
N THR A 268 14.07 -24.33 12.11
CA THR A 268 12.76 -24.85 11.68
C THR A 268 12.44 -25.09 10.19
N LYS A 269 11.92 -26.31 9.95
CA LYS A 269 11.53 -26.94 8.67
C LYS A 269 10.06 -27.40 8.65
N LYS A 270 9.15 -26.74 9.39
CA LYS A 270 7.77 -27.24 9.59
C LYS A 270 6.63 -26.23 9.44
N ASN A 271 6.92 -24.93 9.33
CA ASN A 271 5.90 -23.85 9.24
C ASN A 271 5.66 -23.33 7.81
N ASP A 272 6.32 -23.91 6.80
CA ASP A 272 6.36 -23.36 5.44
C ASP A 272 5.00 -23.41 4.70
N ILE A 273 4.17 -24.44 4.90
CA ILE A 273 3.03 -24.73 4.01
C ILE A 273 1.87 -23.71 4.14
N VAL A 274 1.47 -23.35 5.36
CA VAL A 274 0.36 -22.40 5.58
C VAL A 274 0.76 -20.98 5.15
N TYR A 275 2.02 -20.64 5.38
CA TYR A 275 2.58 -19.34 5.06
C TYR A 275 2.74 -19.14 3.54
N ILE A 276 3.21 -20.17 2.83
CA ILE A 276 3.26 -20.19 1.37
C ILE A 276 1.86 -20.01 0.78
N ALA A 277 0.82 -20.63 1.36
CA ALA A 277 -0.56 -20.47 0.90
C ALA A 277 -1.10 -19.03 1.09
N GLN A 278 -0.82 -18.38 2.22
CA GLN A 278 -1.22 -16.99 2.44
C GLN A 278 -0.51 -16.03 1.48
N CYS A 279 0.78 -16.27 1.20
CA CYS A 279 1.50 -15.47 0.23
C CYS A 279 1.05 -15.72 -1.21
N HIS A 280 0.57 -16.93 -1.54
CA HIS A 280 -0.11 -17.18 -2.80
C HIS A 280 -1.40 -16.34 -2.91
N ASN A 281 -2.17 -16.22 -1.83
CA ASN A 281 -3.39 -15.39 -1.81
C ASN A 281 -3.11 -13.89 -1.99
N VAL A 282 -1.98 -13.37 -1.48
CA VAL A 282 -1.54 -12.00 -1.79
C VAL A 282 -1.27 -11.84 -3.30
N GLY A 283 -0.67 -12.84 -3.92
CA GLY A 283 -0.49 -12.91 -5.38
C GLY A 283 -1.81 -13.06 -6.15
N GLU A 284 -2.80 -13.78 -5.61
CA GLU A 284 -4.13 -13.91 -6.23
C GLU A 284 -4.95 -12.62 -6.16
N ILE A 285 -4.82 -11.82 -5.10
CA ILE A 285 -5.37 -10.44 -5.07
C ILE A 285 -4.81 -9.61 -6.23
N MET A 286 -3.59 -9.89 -6.69
CA MET A 286 -2.98 -9.22 -7.85
C MET A 286 -3.44 -9.77 -9.20
N HIS A 287 -4.04 -10.97 -9.26
CA HIS A 287 -4.53 -11.57 -10.52
C HIS A 287 -5.83 -10.92 -11.02
N PHE A 288 -6.32 -9.86 -10.37
CA PHE A 288 -7.25 -8.94 -11.00
C PHE A 288 -6.52 -8.27 -12.17
N GLU A 289 -6.68 -8.85 -13.36
CA GLU A 289 -6.17 -8.37 -14.63
C GLU A 289 -6.31 -6.84 -14.66
N MET A 290 -5.18 -6.15 -14.53
CA MET A 290 -5.07 -4.75 -14.95
C MET A 290 -5.12 -4.82 -16.47
N ASP A 291 -6.33 -4.99 -17.00
CA ASP A 291 -6.65 -5.17 -18.41
C ASP A 291 -6.15 -3.92 -19.17
N THR A 292 -4.91 -3.98 -19.63
CA THR A 292 -4.61 -3.45 -20.96
C THR A 292 -5.54 -4.20 -21.90
N GLU A 293 -6.42 -3.50 -22.62
CA GLU A 293 -7.36 -4.04 -23.60
C GLU A 293 -6.72 -5.17 -24.43
N SER A 294 -6.82 -6.39 -23.95
CA SER A 294 -6.26 -7.56 -24.60
C SER A 294 -7.44 -8.27 -25.25
N SER A 295 -7.58 -7.97 -26.54
CA SER A 295 -8.20 -8.79 -27.59
C SER A 295 -8.92 -10.04 -27.07
N ILE A 296 -10.24 -10.13 -27.33
CA ILE A 296 -11.13 -11.24 -26.91
C ILE A 296 -10.70 -12.62 -27.47
N TYR A 297 -9.77 -12.64 -28.43
CA TYR A 297 -9.35 -13.82 -29.18
C TYR A 297 -8.62 -14.90 -28.35
N PRO A 298 -7.60 -14.61 -27.51
CA PRO A 298 -7.00 -15.59 -26.62
C PRO A 298 -8.00 -16.28 -25.68
N LYS A 299 -8.89 -15.53 -25.03
CA LYS A 299 -9.92 -16.09 -24.11
C LYS A 299 -10.87 -17.03 -24.86
N LEU A 300 -11.24 -16.71 -26.10
CA LEU A 300 -12.08 -17.56 -26.96
C LEU A 300 -11.37 -18.85 -27.39
N ILE A 301 -10.08 -18.77 -27.73
CA ILE A 301 -9.26 -19.94 -28.08
C ILE A 301 -9.13 -20.89 -26.89
N THR A 302 -8.90 -20.37 -25.68
CA THR A 302 -8.80 -21.20 -24.47
C THR A 302 -10.11 -21.93 -24.19
N VAL A 303 -11.26 -21.25 -24.32
CA VAL A 303 -12.58 -21.87 -24.16
C VAL A 303 -12.83 -22.95 -25.22
N CYS A 304 -12.49 -22.68 -26.49
CA CYS A 304 -12.62 -23.67 -27.56
C CYS A 304 -11.76 -24.92 -27.32
N VAL A 305 -10.51 -24.75 -26.86
CA VAL A 305 -9.61 -25.87 -26.55
C VAL A 305 -10.14 -26.66 -25.34
N LEU A 306 -10.64 -25.99 -24.29
CA LEU A 306 -11.24 -26.65 -23.13
C LEU A 306 -12.48 -27.46 -23.50
N LEU A 307 -13.35 -26.92 -24.35
CA LEU A 307 -14.53 -27.64 -24.86
C LEU A 307 -14.12 -28.87 -25.68
N LEU A 308 -13.08 -28.75 -26.51
CA LEU A 308 -12.57 -29.86 -27.32
C LEU A 308 -11.95 -30.96 -26.45
N CYS A 309 -11.21 -30.58 -25.41
CA CYS A 309 -10.67 -31.50 -24.41
C CYS A 309 -11.78 -32.21 -23.61
N LEU A 310 -12.83 -31.48 -23.21
CA LEU A 310 -13.99 -32.06 -22.52
C LEU A 310 -14.76 -33.03 -23.41
N MET A 311 -14.93 -32.72 -24.69
CA MET A 311 -15.56 -33.61 -25.67
C MET A 311 -14.74 -34.89 -25.86
N LEU A 312 -13.41 -34.78 -25.97
CA LEU A 312 -12.51 -35.92 -26.07
C LEU A 312 -12.53 -36.77 -24.79
N ALA A 313 -12.52 -36.13 -23.62
CA ALA A 313 -12.64 -36.82 -22.33
C ALA A 313 -13.99 -37.53 -22.17
N ALA A 314 -15.08 -36.92 -22.63
CA ALA A 314 -16.41 -37.52 -22.63
C ALA A 314 -16.49 -38.74 -23.56
N ILE A 315 -15.85 -38.70 -24.73
CA ILE A 315 -15.73 -39.85 -25.64
C ILE A 315 -14.94 -40.99 -24.97
N VAL A 316 -13.81 -40.69 -24.33
CA VAL A 316 -13.01 -41.69 -23.62
C VAL A 316 -13.77 -42.29 -22.44
N LEU A 317 -14.50 -41.47 -21.66
CA LEU A 317 -15.35 -41.93 -20.56
C LEU A 317 -16.54 -42.76 -21.04
N PHE A 318 -17.09 -42.46 -22.23
CA PHE A 318 -18.14 -43.25 -22.87
C PHE A 318 -17.67 -44.67 -23.23
N PHE A 319 -16.39 -44.84 -23.58
CA PHE A 319 -15.81 -46.16 -23.87
C PHE A 319 -15.29 -46.92 -22.64
N MET A 320 -14.99 -46.25 -21.52
CA MET A 320 -14.24 -46.86 -20.41
C MET A 320 -15.05 -47.27 -19.17
N CYS A 321 -16.38 -47.12 -19.13
CA CYS A 321 -17.13 -47.40 -17.88
C CYS A 321 -18.43 -48.20 -18.06
N ARG A 322 -18.32 -49.53 -18.16
CA ARG A 322 -19.27 -50.45 -17.50
C ARG A 322 -18.95 -50.49 -15.99
N LYS A 323 -19.80 -49.81 -15.20
CA LYS A 323 -20.12 -49.83 -13.74
C LYS A 323 -19.31 -50.71 -12.73
N PRO A 324 -19.38 -50.47 -11.38
CA PRO A 324 -19.72 -49.23 -10.64
C PRO A 324 -18.96 -48.97 -9.29
N ARG A 325 -19.14 -47.73 -8.79
CA ARG A 325 -19.22 -47.21 -7.39
C ARG A 325 -18.01 -47.25 -6.43
N ARG A 326 -17.65 -46.06 -5.92
CA ARG A 326 -17.70 -45.74 -4.47
C ARG A 326 -17.78 -44.21 -4.21
N THR A 327 -18.55 -43.84 -3.20
CA THR A 327 -18.70 -42.50 -2.61
C THR A 327 -17.54 -42.19 -1.67
N GLU A 328 -17.05 -40.95 -1.66
CA GLU A 328 -16.27 -40.40 -0.55
C GLU A 328 -16.86 -39.07 -0.08
N ASP A 329 -16.86 -38.94 1.25
CA ASP A 329 -17.47 -37.88 2.03
C ASP A 329 -16.75 -36.54 1.87
N ILE A 330 -17.55 -35.47 1.77
CA ILE A 330 -17.09 -34.08 1.83
C ILE A 330 -16.65 -33.81 3.28
N LYS A 331 -15.34 -33.82 3.53
CA LYS A 331 -14.78 -33.22 4.74
C LYS A 331 -14.90 -31.71 4.67
N LYS A 332 -15.62 -31.12 5.64
CA LYS A 332 -15.59 -29.68 5.92
C LYS A 332 -14.14 -29.24 6.19
N PRO A 333 -13.71 -28.06 5.71
CA PRO A 333 -12.36 -27.58 5.99
C PRO A 333 -12.24 -27.31 7.49
N VAL A 334 -11.32 -28.05 8.12
CA VAL A 334 -10.87 -27.79 9.49
C VAL A 334 -9.97 -26.56 9.44
N LYS A 335 -10.28 -25.52 10.22
CA LYS A 335 -9.39 -24.38 10.43
C LYS A 335 -8.03 -24.88 10.94
N ALA A 336 -6.97 -24.62 10.19
CA ALA A 336 -5.61 -24.92 10.61
C ALA A 336 -5.22 -24.07 11.83
N PHE A 337 -4.54 -24.69 12.78
CA PHE A 337 -3.98 -24.05 13.96
C PHE A 337 -2.87 -23.08 13.53
N GLY A 338 -3.00 -21.79 13.86
CA GLY A 338 -2.13 -20.70 13.36
C GLY A 338 -2.83 -19.65 12.48
N ALA A 339 -4.12 -19.83 12.13
CA ALA A 339 -4.92 -18.87 11.37
C ALA A 339 -5.33 -17.59 12.16
N SER A 340 -4.76 -17.37 13.34
CA SER A 340 -5.02 -16.23 14.22
C SER A 340 -3.70 -15.62 14.65
N PHE A 341 -3.19 -14.68 13.85
CA PHE A 341 -2.04 -13.85 14.18
C PHE A 341 -2.45 -12.64 15.02
N SER A 342 -3.19 -12.89 16.11
CA SER A 342 -3.59 -11.84 17.07
C SER A 342 -2.40 -11.19 17.78
N SER A 343 -1.20 -11.77 17.66
CA SER A 343 0.07 -11.08 17.90
C SER A 343 0.76 -10.82 16.57
N ILE A 344 0.60 -9.60 16.05
CA ILE A 344 1.58 -9.05 15.12
C ILE A 344 2.88 -9.00 15.92
N LYS A 345 3.80 -9.94 15.67
CA LYS A 345 5.15 -10.00 16.28
C LYS A 345 5.93 -8.74 15.88
N PHE A 346 5.64 -7.65 16.55
CA PHE A 346 6.56 -6.56 16.73
C PHE A 346 7.55 -6.97 17.81
N ILE A 347 8.83 -6.79 17.47
CA ILE A 347 9.96 -6.49 18.34
C ILE A 347 9.78 -7.01 19.79
N ASP A 348 10.47 -8.10 20.11
CA ASP A 348 10.76 -8.61 21.46
C ASP A 348 9.63 -9.21 22.33
N GLU A 349 8.49 -9.66 21.80
CA GLU A 349 7.53 -10.43 22.64
C GLU A 349 8.06 -11.80 23.14
N ASP A 350 9.26 -12.25 22.72
CA ASP A 350 9.84 -13.55 23.13
C ASP A 350 11.20 -13.44 23.89
N ILE A 351 11.51 -12.33 24.57
CA ILE A 351 12.60 -12.32 25.56
C ILE A 351 12.02 -12.21 26.97
N VAL A 352 11.69 -13.36 27.56
CA VAL A 352 11.65 -13.59 29.01
C VAL A 352 12.73 -14.60 29.37
#